data_AF-D9VTC4-F1
#
_entry.id   AF-D9VTC4-F1
#
_cell.length_a   1.000
_cell.length_b   1.000
_cell.length_c   1.000
_cell.angle_alpha   90.00
_cell.angle_beta   90.00
_cell.angle_gamma   90.00
#
_symmetry.space_group_name_H-M   'P 1'
#
loop_
_entity.id
_entity.type
_entity.pdbx_description
1 polymer ?
#
loop_
_entity_poly.entity_id
_entity_poly.type
_entity_poly.pdbx_seq_one_letter_code
_entity_poly.pdbx_strand_id
1 'polypeptide(L)'
;MSSDYPFADGYNLVWDLTGFGDADEEIVESVSLTRDQFLKIRHLFVLGDDPWMVSGEYRVAPSIWAHVRSAVPGVRFQRDADYFLCARQALPDGRFWRPAPGVAAPGPIPPP
;
A
#
# COMPACT_ATOMS: atom_id res chain seq x y z
N MET A 1 11.82 -7.73 -27.02
CA MET A 1 11.31 -7.18 -25.74
C MET A 1 10.48 -8.29 -25.12
N SER A 2 11.00 -8.94 -24.08
CA SER A 2 10.37 -10.14 -23.52
C SER A 2 9.04 -9.79 -22.88
N SER A 3 8.03 -10.63 -23.09
CA SER A 3 6.66 -10.52 -22.58
C SER A 3 6.56 -10.87 -21.08
N ASP A 4 7.67 -10.77 -20.36
CA ASP A 4 7.83 -11.30 -19.01
C ASP A 4 7.52 -10.21 -17.98
N TYR A 5 6.28 -10.27 -17.48
CA TYR A 5 5.81 -9.62 -16.26
C TYR A 5 5.93 -8.08 -16.24
N PRO A 6 4.85 -7.33 -16.56
CA PRO A 6 4.79 -5.88 -16.34
C PRO A 6 4.94 -5.46 -14.87
N PHE A 7 5.08 -6.41 -13.95
CA PHE A 7 4.96 -6.26 -12.50
C PHE A 7 6.28 -6.55 -11.78
N ALA A 8 7.36 -6.89 -12.51
CA ALA A 8 8.65 -7.16 -11.89
C ALA A 8 9.07 -5.94 -11.06
N ASP A 9 9.10 -6.13 -9.74
CA ASP A 9 9.54 -5.13 -8.77
C ASP A 9 8.60 -3.90 -8.62
N GLY A 10 7.28 -4.04 -8.68
CA GLY A 10 6.33 -3.03 -8.19
C GLY A 10 6.27 -1.66 -8.90
N TYR A 11 6.92 -1.48 -10.05
CA TYR A 11 6.95 -0.21 -10.79
C TYR A 11 5.59 0.26 -11.35
N ASN A 12 4.66 -0.65 -11.59
CA ASN A 12 3.30 -0.36 -12.06
C ASN A 12 2.27 -0.46 -10.94
N LEU A 13 2.70 -0.25 -9.69
CA LEU A 13 1.81 -0.19 -8.53
C LEU A 13 1.69 1.24 -8.02
N VAL A 14 0.52 1.53 -7.50
CA VAL A 14 0.19 2.74 -6.72
C VAL A 14 -0.21 2.28 -5.33
N TRP A 15 0.20 3.02 -4.32
CA TRP A 15 -0.09 2.70 -2.93
C TRP A 15 -0.80 3.86 -2.27
N ASP A 16 -1.81 3.55 -1.48
CA ASP A 16 -2.60 4.56 -0.82
C ASP A 16 -2.74 4.22 0.67
N LEU A 17 -2.51 5.23 1.51
CA LEU A 17 -2.88 5.22 2.91
C LEU A 17 -4.22 5.94 3.05
N THR A 18 -5.24 5.23 3.49
CA THR A 18 -6.60 5.77 3.67
C THR A 18 -7.04 5.61 5.11
N GLY A 19 -7.58 6.67 5.69
CA GLY A 19 -8.20 6.67 7.02
C GLY A 19 -9.72 6.78 6.91
N PHE A 20 -10.44 5.97 7.66
CA PHE A 20 -11.90 5.99 7.79
C PHE A 20 -12.27 6.37 9.23
N GLY A 21 -13.14 7.35 9.42
CA GLY A 21 -13.60 7.77 10.75
C GLY A 21 -14.60 6.79 11.38
N ASP A 22 -15.02 7.05 12.62
CA ASP A 22 -15.93 6.25 13.46
C ASP A 22 -17.26 5.79 12.81
N ALA A 23 -17.67 6.36 11.67
CA ALA A 23 -18.87 5.95 10.93
C ALA A 23 -18.56 5.08 9.69
N ASP A 24 -17.31 4.61 9.53
CA ASP A 24 -16.78 3.75 8.45
C ASP A 24 -17.00 4.24 7.00
N GLU A 25 -17.72 5.34 6.79
CA GLU A 25 -18.08 5.86 5.46
C GLU A 25 -17.36 7.18 5.11
N GLU A 26 -16.82 7.90 6.09
CA GLU A 26 -16.09 9.15 5.84
C GLU A 26 -14.58 8.93 5.75
N ILE A 27 -13.99 9.29 4.60
CA ILE A 27 -12.54 9.33 4.42
C ILE A 27 -12.00 10.57 5.13
N VAL A 28 -11.24 10.35 6.20
CA VAL A 28 -10.61 11.43 6.99
C VAL A 28 -9.16 11.72 6.57
N GLU A 29 -8.56 10.83 5.79
CA GLU A 29 -7.21 10.96 5.23
C GLU A 29 -7.10 10.08 3.98
N SER A 30 -6.46 10.59 2.93
CA SER A 30 -6.15 9.79 1.74
C SER A 30 -4.90 10.34 1.09
N VAL A 31 -3.80 9.59 1.23
CA VAL A 31 -2.50 9.97 0.67
C VAL A 31 -1.97 8.85 -0.21
N SER A 32 -1.63 9.20 -1.45
CA SER A 32 -0.87 8.32 -2.33
C SER A 32 0.62 8.37 -1.96
N LEU A 33 1.24 7.20 -1.90
CA LEU A 33 2.64 7.03 -1.52
C LEU A 33 3.53 6.91 -2.75
N THR A 34 4.73 7.46 -2.66
CA THR A 34 5.80 7.07 -3.57
C THR A 34 6.28 5.66 -3.27
N ARG A 35 6.97 5.04 -4.24
CA ARG A 35 7.60 3.72 -4.05
C ARG A 35 8.50 3.67 -2.81
N ASP A 36 9.35 4.68 -2.62
CA ASP A 36 10.28 4.73 -1.48
C ASP A 36 9.56 4.85 -0.14
N GLN A 37 8.47 5.63 -0.10
CA GLN A 37 7.63 5.75 1.09
C GLN A 37 6.93 4.42 1.39
N PHE A 38 6.36 3.79 0.36
CA PHE A 38 5.76 2.47 0.48
C PHE A 38 6.75 1.46 1.02
N LEU A 39 7.95 1.32 0.43
CA LEU A 39 8.94 0.34 0.87
C LEU A 39 9.30 0.53 2.35
N LYS A 40 9.55 1.77 2.79
CA LYS A 40 9.81 2.07 4.22
C LYS A 40 8.70 1.62 5.15
N ILE A 41 7.43 1.80 4.75
CA ILE A 41 6.27 1.42 5.56
C ILE A 41 6.01 -0.09 5.49
N ARG A 42 6.12 -0.66 4.30
CA ARG A 42 5.94 -2.09 3.96
C ARG A 42 6.76 -2.99 4.88
N HIS A 43 8.00 -2.62 5.19
CA HIS A 43 8.87 -3.42 6.06
C HIS A 43 8.42 -3.47 7.53
N LEU A 44 7.42 -2.68 7.93
CA LEU A 44 6.81 -2.73 9.27
C LEU A 44 5.79 -3.87 9.42
N PHE A 45 5.48 -4.60 8.34
CA PHE A 45 4.45 -5.64 8.31
C PHE A 45 5.04 -7.02 8.02
N VAL A 46 4.35 -8.07 8.50
CA VAL A 46 4.63 -9.47 8.17
C VAL A 46 3.59 -9.93 7.15
N LEU A 47 3.98 -10.03 5.88
CA LEU A 47 3.02 -10.07 4.76
C LEU A 47 3.01 -11.38 3.96
N GLY A 48 3.81 -12.37 4.36
CA GLY A 48 3.78 -13.70 3.77
C GLY A 48 3.88 -13.69 2.24
N ASP A 49 2.84 -14.22 1.59
CA ASP A 49 2.71 -14.39 0.15
C ASP A 49 2.15 -13.16 -0.59
N ASP A 50 1.83 -12.07 0.11
CA ASP A 50 1.50 -10.79 -0.52
C ASP A 50 2.59 -9.73 -0.29
N PRO A 51 3.73 -9.87 -0.99
CA PRO A 51 4.84 -8.98 -0.81
C PRO A 51 4.58 -7.53 -1.31
N TRP A 52 3.46 -7.27 -1.97
CA TRP A 52 3.18 -5.95 -2.51
C TRP A 52 1.88 -5.34 -2.02
N MET A 53 1.19 -6.00 -1.09
CA MET A 53 -0.10 -5.57 -0.53
C MET A 53 -1.18 -5.39 -1.59
N VAL A 54 -1.19 -6.25 -2.62
CA VAL A 54 -2.10 -6.15 -3.78
C VAL A 54 -3.41 -6.91 -3.57
N SER A 55 -3.47 -7.81 -2.61
CA SER A 55 -4.59 -8.74 -2.37
C SER A 55 -5.62 -8.18 -1.38
N GLY A 56 -5.34 -7.05 -0.73
CA GLY A 56 -6.22 -6.52 0.29
C GLY A 56 -5.78 -5.19 0.91
N GLU A 57 -6.37 -4.92 2.06
CA GLU A 57 -6.17 -3.70 2.85
C GLU A 57 -5.55 -4.06 4.18
N TYR A 58 -4.42 -3.44 4.49
CA TYR A 58 -3.59 -3.79 5.63
C TYR A 58 -3.71 -2.73 6.69
N ARG A 59 -4.26 -3.11 7.84
CA ARG A 59 -4.48 -2.18 8.95
C ARG A 59 -3.16 -1.60 9.47
N VAL A 60 -3.09 -0.27 9.49
CA VAL A 60 -1.98 0.49 10.06
C VAL A 60 -2.26 0.71 11.54
N ALA A 61 -1.80 -0.23 12.37
CA ALA A 61 -2.03 -0.19 13.81
C ALA A 61 -1.40 1.05 14.48
N PRO A 62 -2.00 1.58 15.57
CA PRO A 62 -1.46 2.73 16.30
C PRO A 62 0.01 2.62 16.71
N SER A 63 0.49 1.41 16.96
CA SER A 63 1.89 1.13 17.34
C SER A 63 2.91 1.52 16.26
N ILE A 64 2.51 1.56 14.98
CA ILE A 64 3.43 1.89 13.87
C ILE A 64 3.24 3.31 13.33
N TRP A 65 2.28 4.09 13.84
CA TRP A 65 1.97 5.44 13.36
C TRP A 65 3.16 6.39 13.37
N ALA A 66 4.02 6.31 14.39
CA ALA A 66 5.22 7.14 14.47
C ALA A 66 6.19 6.88 13.31
N HIS A 67 6.37 5.60 12.95
CA HIS A 67 7.23 5.19 11.83
C HIS A 67 6.62 5.63 10.50
N VAL A 68 5.30 5.49 10.34
CA VAL A 68 4.60 5.93 9.13
C VAL A 68 4.71 7.45 8.94
N ARG A 69 4.55 8.25 10.00
CA ARG A 69 4.75 9.72 9.94
C ARG A 69 6.18 10.10 9.55
N SER A 70 7.17 9.31 9.97
CA SER A 70 8.56 9.54 9.57
C SER A 70 8.78 9.26 8.09
N ALA A 71 8.06 8.29 7.51
CA ALA A 71 8.15 7.97 6.09
C ALA A 71 7.33 8.94 5.23
N VAL A 72 6.20 9.42 5.74
CA VAL A 72 5.24 10.28 5.01
C VAL A 72 4.97 11.54 5.83
N PRO A 73 5.84 12.56 5.69
CA PRO A 73 5.66 13.84 6.37
C PRO A 73 4.31 14.45 6.00
N GLY A 74 3.54 14.86 7.00
CA GLY A 74 2.24 15.52 6.82
C GLY A 74 1.01 14.65 7.11
N VAL A 75 1.16 13.32 7.18
CA VAL A 75 0.05 12.42 7.57
C VAL A 75 -0.40 12.71 9.00
N ARG A 76 -1.72 12.85 9.19
CA ARG A 76 -2.32 13.11 10.50
C ARG A 76 -3.21 11.94 10.93
N PHE A 77 -2.68 11.14 11.84
CA PHE A 77 -3.46 10.08 12.47
C PHE A 77 -4.45 10.64 13.51
N GLN A 78 -5.72 10.28 13.36
CA GLN A 78 -6.80 10.56 14.31
C GLN A 78 -7.03 9.31 15.15
N ARG A 79 -7.33 9.50 16.45
CA ARG A 79 -7.42 8.40 17.41
C ARG A 79 -8.59 7.47 17.12
N ASP A 80 -9.70 8.03 16.64
CA ASP A 80 -10.98 7.36 16.44
C ASP A 80 -11.21 7.09 14.94
N ALA A 81 -10.12 6.78 14.23
CA ALA A 81 -10.12 6.44 12.82
C ALA A 81 -9.28 5.20 12.55
N ASP A 82 -9.75 4.36 11.66
CA ASP A 82 -9.04 3.18 11.18
C ASP A 82 -8.29 3.49 9.88
N TYR A 83 -7.01 3.13 9.86
CA TYR A 83 -6.12 3.42 8.73
C TYR A 83 -5.72 2.13 8.04
N PHE A 84 -5.74 2.14 6.72
CA PHE A 84 -5.40 1.01 5.88
C PHE A 84 -4.41 1.41 4.81
N LEU A 85 -3.44 0.54 4.57
CA LEU A 85 -2.52 0.62 3.45
C LEU A 85 -2.92 -0.42 2.41
N CYS A 86 -2.97 -0.03 1.16
CA CYS A 86 -3.25 -0.95 0.05
C CYS A 86 -2.42 -0.61 -1.17
N ALA A 87 -2.25 -1.60 -2.06
CA ALA A 87 -1.71 -1.38 -3.38
C ALA A 87 -2.77 -1.62 -4.46
N ARG A 88 -2.64 -0.89 -5.56
CA ARG A 88 -3.42 -1.05 -6.78
C ARG A 88 -2.48 -1.07 -7.96
N GLN A 89 -2.79 -1.88 -8.96
CA GLN A 89 -2.06 -1.89 -10.21
C GLN A 89 -2.52 -0.73 -11.09
N ALA A 90 -1.58 0.09 -11.53
CA ALA A 90 -1.80 1.06 -12.58
C ALA A 90 -1.68 0.36 -13.94
N LEU A 91 -2.77 0.35 -14.70
CA LEU A 91 -2.79 -0.19 -16.06
C LEU A 91 -2.33 0.89 -17.07
N PRO A 92 -1.73 0.50 -18.21
CA PRO A 92 -1.30 1.45 -19.24
C PRO A 92 -2.41 2.33 -19.81
N ASP A 93 -3.67 1.92 -19.67
CA ASP A 93 -4.86 2.65 -20.10
C ASP A 93 -5.41 3.63 -19.05
N GLY A 94 -4.69 3.81 -17.93
CA GLY A 94 -5.05 4.72 -16.84
C GLY A 94 -6.03 4.14 -15.82
N ARG A 95 -6.46 2.88 -15.96
CA ARG A 95 -7.32 2.21 -14.98
C ARG A 95 -6.50 1.65 -13.82
N PHE A 96 -7.16 1.52 -12.67
CA PHE A 96 -6.63 0.79 -11.51
C PHE A 96 -7.26 -0.60 -11.42
N TRP A 97 -6.44 -1.60 -11.11
CA TRP A 97 -6.89 -2.97 -10.92
C TRP A 97 -6.31 -3.56 -9.64
N ARG A 98 -7.12 -4.32 -8.88
CA ARG A 98 -6.63 -5.17 -7.80
C ARG A 98 -6.61 -6.61 -8.30
N PRO A 99 -5.46 -7.30 -8.30
CA PRO A 99 -5.40 -8.70 -8.66
C PRO A 99 -6.25 -9.54 -7.69
N ALA A 100 -6.89 -10.57 -8.24
CA ALA A 100 -7.55 -11.58 -7.40
C ALA A 100 -6.50 -12.34 -6.58
N PRO A 101 -6.88 -12.87 -5.40
CA PRO A 101 -6.00 -13.76 -4.62
C PRO A 101 -5.47 -14.92 -5.50
N GLY A 102 -4.16 -15.19 -5.43
CA GLY A 102 -3.51 -16.28 -6.17
C GLY A 102 -2.94 -15.90 -7.55
N VAL A 103 -3.06 -14.63 -7.97
CA VAL A 103 -2.32 -14.11 -9.13
C VAL A 103 -0.85 -13.93 -8.76
N ALA A 104 0.08 -14.25 -9.68
CA ALA A 104 1.51 -14.18 -9.45
C ALA A 104 1.93 -12.82 -8.87
N ALA A 105 2.62 -12.86 -7.72
CA ALA A 105 3.10 -11.67 -7.05
C ALA A 105 4.05 -10.89 -7.98
N PRO A 106 4.01 -9.54 -7.94
CA PRO A 106 5.07 -8.71 -8.49
C PRO A 106 6.43 -9.19 -7.93
N GLY A 107 7.53 -9.04 -8.68
CA GLY A 107 8.85 -9.62 -8.37
C GLY A 107 9.37 -9.36 -6.93
N PRO A 108 10.54 -9.91 -6.55
CA PRO A 108 10.99 -9.88 -5.15
C PRO A 108 11.02 -8.45 -4.57
N ILE A 109 10.66 -8.31 -3.29
CA ILE A 109 10.74 -7.03 -2.58
C ILE A 109 12.22 -6.70 -2.27
N PRO A 110 12.67 -5.47 -2.55
CA PRO A 110 14.00 -5.02 -2.13
C PRO A 110 14.20 -5.14 -0.61
N PRO A 111 15.44 -5.36 -0.12
CA PRO A 111 15.72 -5.32 1.31
C PRO A 111 15.48 -3.92 1.91
N PRO A 112 15.20 -3.83 3.23
CA PRO A 112 14.96 -2.56 3.93
C PRO A 112 16.16 -1.62 3.96
#